data_AF-B8XRT3-F1
#
_entry.id   AF-B8XRT3-F1
#
_cell.length_a   1.000
_cell.length_b   1.000
_cell.length_c   1.000
_cell.angle_alpha   90.00
_cell.angle_beta   90.00
_cell.angle_gamma   90.00
#
_symmetry.space_group_name_H-M   'P 1'
#
loop_
_entity.id
_entity.type
_entity.pdbx_description
1 polymer ?
#
loop_
_entity_poly.entity_id
_entity_poly.type
_entity_poly.pdbx_seq_one_letter_code
_entity_poly.pdbx_strand_id
1 'polypeptide(L)'
;LAADIGKGPEQREFKGLGDCIVKISKADGIYGLYRGFGVSVQGIIIYRAAFFGFYDTAKGMLPDPKSAGFLLSWAIAQTVTT
;
A
#
# COMPACT_ATOMS: atom_id res chain seq x y z
N LEU A 1 -5.29 -1.98 -9.07
CA LEU A 1 -4.70 -2.28 -10.39
C LEU A 1 -5.72 -3.09 -11.16
N ALA A 2 -6.20 -2.62 -12.31
CA ALA A 2 -6.87 -3.50 -13.25
C ALA A 2 -5.84 -4.55 -13.65
N ALA A 3 -5.97 -5.77 -13.14
CA ALA A 3 -5.05 -6.84 -13.44
C ALA A 3 -5.37 -7.28 -14.86
N ASP A 4 -4.55 -6.82 -15.80
CA ASP A 4 -4.64 -7.17 -17.21
C ASP A 4 -4.18 -8.62 -17.41
N ILE A 5 -5.03 -9.57 -17.01
CA ILE A 5 -4.74 -11.02 -17.00
C ILE A 5 -5.19 -11.62 -18.33
N GLY A 6 -4.48 -11.29 -19.41
CA GLY A 6 -4.63 -11.92 -20.72
C GLY A 6 -3.57 -13.00 -20.95
N LYS A 7 -3.98 -14.24 -21.28
CA LYS A 7 -3.05 -15.34 -21.60
C LYS A 7 -2.39 -15.19 -22.98
N GLY A 8 -2.97 -14.38 -23.87
CA GLY A 8 -2.43 -14.06 -25.20
C GLY A 8 -2.38 -12.55 -25.50
N PRO A 9 -1.62 -12.10 -26.51
CA PRO A 9 -1.42 -10.69 -26.84
C PRO A 9 -2.70 -9.95 -27.28
N GLU A 10 -3.72 -10.65 -27.77
CA GLU A 10 -5.03 -10.07 -28.10
C GLU A 10 -5.98 -9.98 -26.89
N GLN A 11 -5.69 -10.73 -25.82
CA GLN A 11 -6.49 -10.76 -24.59
C GLN A 11 -5.99 -9.76 -23.54
N ARG A 12 -4.84 -9.10 -23.79
CA ARG A 12 -4.27 -8.08 -22.91
C ARG A 12 -4.75 -6.70 -23.37
N GLU A 13 -5.31 -5.94 -22.44
CA GLU A 13 -5.75 -4.56 -22.62
C GLU A 13 -4.56 -3.62 -22.87
N PHE A 14 -3.38 -3.97 -22.36
CA PHE A 14 -2.13 -3.23 -22.50
C PHE A 14 -0.99 -4.15 -22.95
N LYS A 15 -0.23 -3.71 -23.95
CA LYS A 15 0.93 -4.47 -24.46
C LYS A 15 2.17 -4.33 -23.56
N GLY A 16 2.13 -3.43 -22.59
CA GLY A 16 3.17 -3.18 -21.61
C GLY A 16 2.93 -1.90 -20.79
N LEU A 17 3.88 -1.58 -19.91
CA LEU A 17 3.76 -0.46 -18.97
C LEU A 17 3.72 0.91 -19.69
N GLY A 18 4.56 1.09 -20.72
CA GLY A 18 4.56 2.30 -21.55
C GLY A 18 3.29 2.47 -22.38
N ASP A 19 2.76 1.36 -22.94
CA ASP A 19 1.49 1.35 -23.68
C ASP A 19 0.31 1.72 -22.76
N CYS A 20 0.31 1.22 -21.52
CA CYS A 20 -0.66 1.58 -20.49
C CYS A 20 -0.63 3.08 -20.16
N ILE A 21 0.54 3.64 -19.87
CA ILE A 21 0.69 5.07 -19.56
C ILE A 21 0.21 5.94 -20.73
N VAL A 22 0.61 5.61 -21.96
CA VAL A 22 0.22 6.38 -23.16
C VAL A 22 -1.27 6.27 -23.42
N LYS A 23 -1.87 5.08 -23.29
CA LYS A 23 -3.29 4.85 -23.52
C LYS A 23 -4.16 5.58 -22.50
N ILE A 24 -3.79 5.54 -21.21
CA ILE A 24 -4.48 6.28 -20.15
C ILE A 24 -4.30 7.79 -20.34
N SER A 25 -3.07 8.26 -20.62
CA SER A 25 -2.80 9.68 -20.84
C SER A 25 -3.56 10.26 -22.04
N LYS A 26 -3.78 9.45 -23.09
CA LYS A 26 -4.58 9.85 -24.25
C LYS A 26 -6.09 9.82 -23.99
N ALA A 27 -6.57 8.89 -23.16
CA ALA A 27 -7.99 8.74 -22.86
C ALA A 27 -8.48 9.76 -21.82
N ASP A 28 -7.79 9.86 -20.69
CA ASP A 28 -8.22 10.62 -19.50
C ASP A 28 -7.26 11.77 -19.14
N GLY A 29 -6.22 11.99 -19.96
CA GLY A 29 -5.19 12.99 -19.66
C GLY A 29 -4.25 12.58 -18.53
N ILE A 30 -3.36 13.50 -18.14
CA ILE A 30 -2.43 13.30 -17.03
C ILE A 30 -3.17 13.09 -15.71
N TYR A 31 -4.34 13.70 -15.54
CA TYR A 31 -5.17 13.55 -14.34
C TYR A 31 -5.70 12.13 -14.16
N GLY A 32 -5.94 11.40 -15.26
CA GLY A 32 -6.32 9.99 -15.24
C GLY A 32 -5.27 9.09 -14.59
N LEU A 33 -3.98 9.40 -14.73
CA LEU A 33 -2.90 8.66 -14.09
C LEU A 33 -2.88 8.82 -12.56
N TYR A 34 -3.36 9.95 -12.04
CA TYR A 34 -3.40 10.24 -10.60
C TYR A 34 -4.76 9.91 -9.96
N ARG A 35 -5.66 9.27 -10.71
CA ARG A 35 -6.99 8.94 -10.23
C ARG A 35 -6.89 7.92 -9.08
N GLY A 36 -7.30 8.34 -7.89
CA GLY A 36 -7.18 7.56 -6.65
C GLY A 36 -6.01 7.94 -5.74
N PHE A 37 -5.13 8.87 -6.16
CA PHE A 37 -4.01 9.33 -5.33
C PHE A 37 -4.46 9.86 -3.96
N GLY A 38 -5.54 10.66 -3.92
CA GLY A 38 -6.06 11.21 -2.66
C GLY A 38 -6.50 10.15 -1.64
N VAL A 39 -7.24 9.12 -2.09
CA VAL A 39 -7.63 8.01 -1.21
C VAL A 39 -6.44 7.16 -0.79
N SER A 40 -5.43 6.99 -1.65
CA SER A 40 -4.17 6.34 -1.28
C SER A 40 -3.41 7.12 -0.21
N VAL A 41 -3.34 8.45 -0.31
CA VAL A 41 -2.71 9.30 0.71
C VAL A 41 -3.45 9.18 2.04
N GLN A 42 -4.79 9.23 2.02
CA GLN A 42 -5.57 9.06 3.25
C GLN A 42 -5.37 7.67 3.88
N GLY A 43 -5.29 6.62 3.05
CA GLY A 43 -4.95 5.27 3.52
C GLY A 43 -3.58 5.19 4.21
N ILE A 44 -2.56 5.85 3.64
CA ILE A 44 -1.21 5.90 4.24
C ILE A 44 -1.21 6.66 5.57
N ILE A 45 -1.96 7.76 5.67
CA ILE A 45 -2.07 8.54 6.91
C ILE A 45 -2.72 7.69 8.00
N ILE A 46 -3.85 7.03 7.70
CA ILE A 46 -4.54 6.17 8.67
C ILE A 46 -3.65 5.00 9.08
N TYR A 47 -2.97 4.36 8.12
CA TYR A 47 -2.05 3.26 8.39
C TYR A 47 -0.94 3.67 9.36
N ARG A 48 -0.28 4.81 9.12
CA ARG A 48 0.75 5.32 10.03
C ARG A 48 0.21 5.76 11.37
N ALA A 49 -0.95 6.43 11.40
CA ALA A 49 -1.58 6.85 12.64
C ALA A 49 -1.95 5.64 13.51
N ALA A 50 -2.50 4.58 12.92
CA ALA A 50 -2.77 3.33 13.61
C ALA A 50 -1.47 2.68 14.10
N PHE A 51 -0.43 2.61 13.26
CA PHE A 51 0.86 2.03 13.65
C PHE A 51 1.47 2.73 14.87
N PHE A 52 1.56 4.07 14.84
CA PHE A 52 2.07 4.84 15.98
C PHE A 52 1.15 4.78 17.20
N GLY A 53 -0.16 4.81 17.00
CA GLY A 53 -1.14 4.71 18.09
C GLY A 53 -1.08 3.36 18.81
N PHE A 54 -1.00 2.25 18.07
CA PHE A 54 -0.82 0.91 18.65
C PHE A 54 0.54 0.78 19.33
N TYR A 55 1.59 1.35 18.75
CA TYR A 55 2.93 1.32 19.33
C TYR A 55 3.02 2.09 20.66
N ASP A 56 2.41 3.27 20.74
CA ASP A 56 2.38 4.10 21.95
C ASP A 56 1.49 3.47 23.04
N THR A 57 0.33 2.92 22.65
CA THR A 57 -0.56 2.17 23.56
C THR A 57 0.14 0.93 24.11
N ALA A 58 0.82 0.17 23.27
CA ALA A 58 1.56 -1.03 23.68
C ALA A 58 2.70 -0.68 24.64
N LYS A 59 3.39 0.45 24.43
CA LYS A 59 4.42 0.94 25.35
C LYS A 59 3.84 1.41 26.69
N GLY A 60 2.71 2.10 26.68
CA GLY A 60 2.07 2.60 27.90
C GLY A 60 1.45 1.51 28.78
N MET A 61 1.07 0.37 28.19
CA MET A 61 0.50 -0.77 28.91
C MET A 61 1.55 -1.78 29.43
N LEU A 62 2.84 -1.60 29.12
CA LEU A 62 3.89 -2.50 29.57
C LEU A 62 4.58 -1.97 30.84
N PRO A 63 4.51 -2.71 31.97
CA PRO A 63 5.15 -2.30 33.22
C PRO A 63 6.68 -2.57 33.26
N ASP A 64 7.25 -3.30 32.30
CA ASP A 64 8.67 -3.72 32.35
C ASP A 64 9.43 -3.45 31.02
N PRO A 65 10.44 -2.55 31.01
CA PRO A 65 11.11 -2.06 29.80
C PRO A 65 12.03 -3.09 29.10
N LYS A 66 12.19 -4.32 29.62
CA LYS A 66 13.07 -5.37 29.05
C LYS A 66 12.35 -6.51 28.31
N SER A 67 11.05 -6.73 28.51
CA SER A 67 10.28 -7.79 27.83
C SER A 67 9.54 -7.30 26.57
N ALA A 68 9.52 -5.99 26.33
CA ALA A 68 8.90 -5.33 25.17
C ALA A 68 9.65 -5.56 23.83
N GLY A 69 10.82 -6.21 23.83
CA GLY A 69 11.77 -6.17 22.71
C GLY A 69 11.59 -7.20 21.59
N PHE A 70 10.96 -8.36 21.83
CA PHE A 70 10.94 -9.47 20.86
C PHE A 70 9.57 -9.71 20.22
N LEU A 71 8.49 -9.84 20.99
CA LEU A 71 7.16 -10.15 20.46
C LEU A 71 6.56 -9.00 19.64
N LEU A 72 6.83 -7.74 20.01
CA LEU A 72 6.38 -6.57 19.25
C LEU A 72 7.18 -6.41 17.95
N SER A 73 8.50 -6.60 17.99
CA SER A 73 9.35 -6.63 16.80
C SER A 73 8.96 -7.78 15.86
N TRP A 74 8.62 -8.95 16.43
CA TRP A 74 8.10 -10.11 15.68
C TRP A 74 6.71 -9.85 15.09
N ALA A 75 5.80 -9.22 15.84
CA ALA A 75 4.46 -8.87 15.35
C ALA A 75 4.52 -7.81 14.24
N ILE A 76 5.35 -6.77 14.39
CA ILE A 76 5.60 -5.77 13.34
C ILE A 76 6.22 -6.43 12.11
N ALA A 77 7.17 -7.36 12.30
CA ALA A 77 7.75 -8.13 11.20
C ALA A 77 6.71 -9.01 10.47
N GLN A 78 5.74 -9.59 11.19
CA GLN A 78 4.64 -10.33 10.56
C GLN A 78 3.71 -9.41 9.79
N THR A 79 3.34 -8.25 10.33
CA THR A 79 2.49 -7.26 9.64
C THR A 79 3.16 -6.63 8.42
N VAL A 80 4.50 -6.58 8.38
CA VAL A 80 5.24 -6.06 7.20
C VAL A 80 5.45 -7.11 6.11
N THR A 81 5.30 -8.40 6.44
CA THR A 81 5.54 -9.52 5.53
C THR A 81 4.26 -10.00 4.83
N THR A 82 3.08 -9.60 5.32
CA THR A 82 1.76 -9.88 4.71
C THR A 82 1.19 -8.66 4.00
#